data_AF-A4RX57-F1
#
_entry.id   AF-A4RX57-F1
#
_cell.length_a   1.000
_cell.length_b   1.000
_cell.length_c   1.000
_cell.angle_alpha   90.00
_cell.angle_beta   90.00
_cell.angle_gamma   90.00
#
_symmetry.space_group_name_H-M   'P 1'
#
loop_
_entity.id
_entity.type
_entity.pdbx_description
1 polymer ?
#
loop_
_entity_poly.entity_id
_entity_poly.type
_entity_poly.pdbx_seq_one_letter_code
_entity_poly.pdbx_strand_id
1 'polypeptide(L)'
;MFTLTTSTVLARPAVRARAHARRATPIVRANAPTANAANFAPTQRQQTREVAQIAGKAPPPPPPARIITSAQYVTAFSAVMGVYALQMLLVPAKMITDHFNASADQLTQFWIRGSSVAFAGLVYAVQQLDVATGAKIALFASFAVGVLYPWNAKWNLLKNNLSVKYPMHYVPEALMALLSLAGAYCVYL
;
A
#
# COMPACT_ATOMS: atom_id res chain seq x y z
N MET A 1 66.52 -14.58 7.14
CA MET A 1 66.49 -15.75 6.24
C MET A 1 66.99 -16.95 7.03
N PHE A 2 66.17 -18.03 7.10
CA PHE A 2 66.47 -19.49 7.13
C PHE A 2 67.72 -19.99 7.91
N THR A 3 67.73 -21.09 8.70
CA THR A 3 67.08 -22.41 8.60
C THR A 3 67.19 -23.18 9.93
N LEU A 4 66.30 -24.15 10.14
CA LEU A 4 66.21 -25.19 11.18
C LEU A 4 67.27 -26.31 11.09
N THR A 5 67.46 -27.03 12.22
CA THR A 5 67.63 -28.51 12.31
C THR A 5 67.29 -28.99 13.74
N THR A 6 66.13 -29.66 13.94
CA THR A 6 65.89 -31.13 14.13
C THR A 6 66.33 -31.72 15.48
N SER A 7 65.38 -32.14 16.35
CA SER A 7 64.77 -33.50 16.50
C SER A 7 65.47 -34.28 17.63
N THR A 8 64.92 -35.18 18.45
CA THR A 8 63.71 -36.03 18.52
C THR A 8 63.76 -36.67 19.93
N VAL A 9 62.72 -36.69 20.79
CA VAL A 9 61.57 -37.61 20.88
C VAL A 9 61.68 -38.77 21.92
N LEU A 10 60.63 -38.82 22.75
CA LEU A 10 59.87 -39.91 23.39
C LEU A 10 60.35 -40.74 24.61
N ALA A 11 59.37 -40.75 25.54
CA ALA A 11 58.80 -41.83 26.37
C ALA A 11 59.48 -42.20 27.70
N ARG A 12 58.68 -42.13 28.78
CA ARG A 12 58.98 -42.65 30.11
C ARG A 12 57.79 -43.42 30.70
N PRO A 13 58.03 -44.41 31.58
CA PRO A 13 57.09 -45.49 31.86
C PRO A 13 56.21 -45.27 33.10
N ALA A 14 55.26 -46.19 33.28
CA ALA A 14 54.25 -46.26 34.34
C ALA A 14 54.85 -46.40 35.76
N VAL A 15 54.18 -45.77 36.74
CA VAL A 15 54.48 -45.95 38.17
C VAL A 15 53.21 -46.31 38.95
N ARG A 16 53.32 -47.40 39.70
CA ARG A 16 52.32 -47.98 40.61
C ARG A 16 52.13 -47.12 41.87
N ALA A 17 50.89 -47.12 42.34
CA ALA A 17 50.40 -46.40 43.52
C ALA A 17 51.01 -46.88 44.85
N ARG A 18 51.14 -45.95 45.81
CA ARG A 18 51.22 -46.22 47.25
C ARG A 18 50.17 -45.39 47.97
N ALA A 19 49.31 -46.07 48.71
CA ALA A 19 48.27 -45.48 49.56
C ALA A 19 48.87 -45.07 50.91
N HIS A 20 48.53 -43.87 51.39
CA HIS A 20 48.67 -43.50 52.80
C HIS A 20 47.35 -42.94 53.34
N ALA A 21 46.85 -43.68 54.34
CA ALA A 21 45.94 -43.34 55.44
C ALA A 21 44.97 -42.14 55.29
N ARG A 22 43.69 -42.47 55.09
CA ARG A 22 42.55 -41.56 55.30
C ARG A 22 42.45 -41.15 56.77
N ARG A 23 42.57 -39.85 57.06
CA ARG A 23 41.92 -39.23 58.21
C ARG A 23 40.43 -39.12 57.88
N ALA A 24 39.56 -39.71 58.69
CA ALA A 24 38.12 -39.55 58.55
C ALA A 24 37.72 -38.12 58.96
N THR A 25 37.48 -37.25 57.99
CA THR A 25 36.70 -36.02 58.20
C THR A 25 35.22 -36.39 58.28
N PRO A 26 34.46 -35.86 59.26
CA PRO A 26 33.02 -36.03 59.26
C PRO A 26 32.45 -35.36 58.01
N ILE A 27 31.75 -36.15 57.19
CA ILE A 27 30.93 -35.61 56.10
C ILE A 27 29.78 -34.85 56.76
N VAL A 28 29.90 -33.53 56.82
CA VAL A 28 28.72 -32.68 56.93
C VAL A 28 27.96 -32.88 55.63
N ARG A 29 26.85 -33.62 55.68
CA ARG A 29 25.88 -33.63 54.58
C ARG A 29 25.41 -32.19 54.41
N ALA A 30 25.87 -31.53 53.35
CA ALA A 30 25.17 -30.38 52.82
C ALA A 30 23.79 -30.91 52.37
N ASN A 31 22.77 -30.69 53.18
CA ASN A 31 21.40 -30.76 52.69
C ASN A 31 21.30 -29.67 51.62
N ALA A 32 21.31 -30.08 50.35
CA ALA A 32 20.98 -29.19 49.26
C ALA A 32 19.62 -28.55 49.58
N PRO A 33 19.46 -27.21 49.49
CA PRO A 33 18.16 -26.60 49.62
C PRO A 33 17.36 -26.96 48.38
N THR A 34 16.64 -28.08 48.43
CA THR A 34 15.63 -28.46 47.42
C THR A 34 14.41 -27.54 47.46
N ALA A 35 14.42 -26.49 48.29
CA ALA A 35 13.30 -25.62 48.54
C ALA A 35 13.11 -24.46 47.53
N ASN A 36 13.95 -24.31 46.51
CA ASN A 36 13.87 -23.11 45.64
C ASN A 36 13.70 -23.35 44.14
N ALA A 37 13.72 -24.58 43.62
CA ALA A 37 13.46 -24.80 42.19
C ALA A 37 12.02 -24.41 41.78
N ALA A 38 11.06 -24.53 42.71
CA ALA A 38 9.66 -24.13 42.47
C ALA A 38 9.43 -22.62 42.49
N ASN A 39 10.35 -21.83 43.06
CA ASN A 39 10.22 -20.37 43.18
C ASN A 39 10.75 -19.60 41.96
N PHE A 40 11.40 -20.29 41.02
CA PHE A 40 11.88 -19.71 39.75
C PHE A 40 10.99 -20.08 38.55
N ALA A 41 10.00 -20.96 38.74
CA ALA A 41 9.06 -21.31 37.69
C ALA A 41 7.95 -20.23 37.65
N PRO A 42 7.75 -19.52 36.53
CA PRO A 42 6.65 -18.58 36.41
C PRO A 42 5.34 -19.32 36.64
N THR A 43 4.50 -18.77 37.51
CA THR A 43 3.19 -19.36 37.79
C THR A 43 2.36 -19.39 36.51
N GLN A 44 1.48 -20.38 36.35
CA GLN A 44 0.59 -20.51 35.19
C GLN A 44 -0.19 -19.21 34.90
N ARG A 45 -0.52 -18.43 35.93
CA ARG A 45 -1.11 -17.09 35.83
C ARG A 45 -0.18 -16.05 35.21
N GLN A 46 1.11 -16.07 35.54
CA GLN A 46 2.11 -15.17 34.95
C GLN A 46 2.35 -15.50 33.49
N GLN A 47 2.47 -16.78 33.13
CA GLN A 47 2.55 -17.22 31.73
C GLN A 47 1.30 -16.79 30.94
N THR A 48 0.11 -16.98 31.50
CA THR A 48 -1.14 -16.58 30.82
C THR A 48 -1.21 -15.06 30.59
N ARG A 49 -0.72 -14.25 31.55
CA ARG A 49 -0.64 -12.79 31.39
C ARG A 49 0.41 -12.36 30.37
N GLU A 50 1.57 -13.00 30.33
CA GLU A 50 2.59 -12.72 29.31
C GLU A 50 2.10 -13.08 27.92
N VAL A 51 1.49 -14.25 27.73
CA VAL A 51 0.90 -14.65 26.44
C VAL A 51 -0.19 -13.68 26.01
N ALA A 52 -1.04 -13.22 26.94
CA ALA A 52 -2.06 -12.20 26.65
C ALA A 52 -1.45 -10.83 26.31
N GLN A 53 -0.36 -10.42 26.96
CA GLN A 53 0.35 -9.16 26.64
C GLN A 53 1.10 -9.22 25.31
N ILE A 54 1.64 -10.38 24.94
CA ILE A 54 2.29 -10.60 23.64
C ILE A 54 1.22 -10.64 22.54
N ALA A 55 0.08 -11.30 22.77
CA ALA A 55 -1.05 -11.31 21.85
C ALA A 55 -1.67 -9.91 21.64
N GLY A 56 -1.71 -9.08 22.69
CA GLY A 56 -2.16 -7.68 22.59
C GLY A 56 -1.17 -6.73 21.91
N LYS A 57 0.07 -7.16 21.68
CA LYS A 57 1.13 -6.40 20.96
C LYS A 57 1.36 -6.88 19.53
N ALA A 58 0.70 -7.93 19.09
CA ALA A 58 0.78 -8.35 17.70
C ALA A 58 0.21 -7.23 16.82
N PRO A 59 0.98 -6.68 15.85
CA PRO A 59 0.43 -5.72 14.93
C PRO A 59 -0.76 -6.35 14.21
N PRO A 60 -1.84 -5.59 13.95
CA PRO A 60 -2.97 -6.12 13.21
C PRO A 60 -2.47 -6.71 11.88
N PRO A 61 -3.08 -7.81 11.40
CA PRO A 61 -2.69 -8.40 10.13
C PRO A 61 -2.73 -7.31 9.04
N PRO A 62 -1.75 -7.31 8.11
CA PRO A 62 -1.74 -6.32 7.05
C PRO A 62 -3.07 -6.39 6.30
N PRO A 63 -3.65 -5.23 5.91
CA PRO A 63 -4.87 -5.24 5.13
C PRO A 63 -4.67 -6.10 3.88
N PRO A 64 -5.73 -6.79 3.42
CA PRO A 64 -5.65 -7.65 2.25
C PRO A 64 -5.08 -6.86 1.06
N ALA A 65 -4.23 -7.53 0.27
CA ALA A 65 -3.59 -6.91 -0.88
C ALA A 65 -4.67 -6.35 -1.84
N ARG A 66 -4.63 -5.03 -2.06
CA ARG A 66 -5.52 -4.36 -3.02
C ARG A 66 -4.90 -4.37 -4.41
N ILE A 67 -5.73 -4.53 -5.43
CA ILE A 67 -5.31 -4.45 -6.85
C ILE A 67 -4.74 -3.06 -7.15
N ILE A 68 -5.41 -2.03 -6.62
CA ILE A 68 -4.96 -0.64 -6.62
C ILE A 68 -5.25 0.01 -5.27
N THR A 69 -4.36 0.87 -4.80
CA THR A 69 -4.56 1.66 -3.58
C THR A 69 -5.31 2.95 -3.88
N SER A 70 -5.98 3.54 -2.87
CA SER A 70 -6.66 4.83 -3.01
C SER A 70 -5.72 5.96 -3.42
N ALA A 71 -4.45 5.92 -2.98
CA ALA A 71 -3.44 6.89 -3.40
C ALA A 71 -3.11 6.75 -4.90
N GLN A 72 -2.93 5.52 -5.39
CA GLN A 72 -2.74 5.26 -6.82
C GLN A 72 -3.96 5.69 -7.65
N TYR A 73 -5.17 5.45 -7.14
CA TYR A 73 -6.40 5.89 -7.78
C TYR A 73 -6.49 7.41 -7.89
N VAL A 74 -6.21 8.13 -6.80
CA VAL A 74 -6.19 9.61 -6.80
C VAL A 74 -5.17 10.14 -7.80
N THR A 75 -3.97 9.57 -7.86
CA THR A 75 -2.97 9.93 -8.86
C THR A 75 -3.45 9.66 -10.28
N ALA A 76 -4.07 8.51 -10.55
CA ALA A 76 -4.61 8.18 -11.87
C ALA A 76 -5.73 9.15 -12.29
N PHE A 77 -6.65 9.46 -11.38
CA PHE A 77 -7.69 10.47 -11.59
C PHE A 77 -7.08 11.84 -11.92
N SER A 78 -6.11 12.29 -11.12
CA SER A 78 -5.44 13.58 -11.33
C SER A 78 -4.70 13.64 -12.66
N ALA A 79 -4.06 12.56 -13.09
CA ALA A 79 -3.40 12.48 -14.39
C ALA A 79 -4.43 12.61 -15.54
N VAL A 80 -5.53 11.85 -15.48
CA VAL A 80 -6.58 11.89 -16.50
C VAL A 80 -7.22 13.28 -16.59
N MET A 81 -7.67 13.82 -15.46
CA MET A 81 -8.31 15.13 -15.42
C MET A 81 -7.34 16.26 -15.76
N GLY A 82 -6.06 16.12 -15.41
CA GLY A 82 -5.00 17.05 -15.79
C GLY A 82 -4.76 17.07 -17.29
N VAL A 83 -4.70 15.92 -17.95
CA VAL A 83 -4.60 15.83 -19.42
C VAL A 83 -5.81 16.46 -20.08
N TYR A 84 -7.02 16.18 -19.59
CA TYR A 84 -8.24 16.82 -20.10
C TYR A 84 -8.22 18.34 -19.90
N ALA A 85 -7.78 18.84 -18.75
CA ALA A 85 -7.64 20.27 -18.51
C ALA A 85 -6.67 20.92 -19.51
N LEU A 86 -5.52 20.27 -19.78
CA LEU A 86 -4.56 20.74 -20.77
C LEU A 86 -5.15 20.72 -22.19
N GLN A 87 -5.89 19.68 -22.55
CA GLN A 87 -6.56 19.60 -23.86
C GLN A 87 -7.62 20.69 -24.02
N MET A 88 -8.43 20.92 -22.99
CA MET A 88 -9.42 22.00 -22.98
C MET A 88 -8.77 23.37 -23.14
N LEU A 89 -7.60 23.59 -22.53
CA LEU A 89 -6.88 24.87 -22.62
C LEU A 89 -6.20 25.06 -23.99
N LEU A 90 -5.43 24.06 -24.43
CA LEU A 90 -4.52 24.18 -25.56
C LEU A 90 -5.17 23.83 -26.90
N VAL A 91 -6.07 22.85 -26.92
CA VAL A 91 -6.71 22.32 -28.13
C VAL A 91 -8.23 22.17 -27.96
N PRO A 92 -8.96 23.23 -27.55
CA PRO A 92 -10.38 23.14 -27.18
C PRO A 92 -11.28 22.60 -28.29
N ALA A 93 -10.97 22.86 -29.56
CA ALA A 93 -11.76 22.34 -30.67
C ALA A 93 -11.81 20.81 -30.71
N LYS A 94 -10.72 20.14 -30.31
CA LYS A 94 -10.60 18.68 -30.34
C LYS A 94 -11.55 17.99 -29.37
N MET A 95 -11.95 18.69 -28.29
CA MET A 95 -12.95 18.21 -27.34
C MET A 95 -14.32 17.93 -27.98
N ILE A 96 -14.62 18.58 -29.10
CA ILE A 96 -15.85 18.34 -29.88
C ILE A 96 -15.53 17.52 -31.13
N THR A 97 -14.58 17.95 -31.95
CA THR A 97 -14.40 17.41 -33.32
C THR A 97 -13.95 15.95 -33.36
N ASP A 98 -13.27 15.49 -32.30
CA ASP A 98 -12.80 14.11 -32.22
C ASP A 98 -13.93 13.15 -31.82
N HIS A 99 -14.93 13.64 -31.07
CA HIS A 99 -15.98 12.82 -30.47
C HIS A 99 -17.37 12.99 -31.10
N PHE A 100 -17.58 14.05 -31.87
CA PHE A 100 -18.87 14.38 -32.49
C PHE A 100 -18.72 14.71 -33.97
N ASN A 101 -19.78 14.49 -34.75
CA ASN A 101 -19.89 15.00 -36.12
C ASN A 101 -20.36 16.46 -36.11
N ALA A 102 -19.57 17.31 -35.46
CA ALA A 102 -19.83 18.73 -35.30
C ALA A 102 -18.53 19.53 -35.36
N SER A 103 -18.64 20.82 -35.71
CA SER A 103 -17.56 21.78 -35.57
C SER A 103 -17.61 22.45 -34.19
N ALA A 104 -16.48 22.96 -33.73
CA ALA A 104 -16.40 23.82 -32.55
C ALA A 104 -16.28 25.27 -32.99
N ASP A 105 -17.32 26.06 -32.82
CA ASP A 105 -17.28 27.49 -33.08
C ASP A 105 -16.42 28.24 -32.03
N GLN A 106 -16.19 29.53 -32.24
CA GLN A 106 -15.33 30.33 -31.36
C GLN A 106 -15.89 30.44 -29.94
N LEU A 107 -17.22 30.53 -29.80
CA LEU A 107 -17.87 30.64 -28.49
C LEU A 107 -17.77 29.33 -27.70
N THR A 108 -17.98 28.18 -28.35
CA THR A 108 -17.80 26.86 -27.74
C THR A 108 -16.35 26.65 -27.32
N GLN A 109 -15.39 27.01 -28.17
CA GLN A 109 -13.97 26.93 -27.83
C GLN A 109 -13.60 27.84 -26.64
N PHE A 110 -14.16 29.04 -26.58
CA PHE A 110 -13.98 29.96 -25.44
C PHE A 110 -14.47 29.32 -24.13
N TRP A 111 -15.67 28.75 -24.12
CA TRP A 111 -16.23 28.08 -22.95
C TRP A 111 -15.44 26.84 -22.53
N ILE A 112 -14.96 26.05 -23.50
CA ILE A 112 -14.11 24.89 -23.22
C ILE A 112 -12.79 25.33 -22.58
N ARG A 113 -12.12 26.37 -23.11
CA ARG A 113 -10.92 26.92 -22.46
C ARG A 113 -11.19 27.39 -21.05
N GLY A 114 -12.29 28.12 -20.83
CA GLY A 114 -12.67 28.55 -19.47
C GLY A 114 -12.85 27.37 -18.51
N SER A 115 -13.40 26.27 -19.01
CA SER A 115 -13.64 25.06 -18.21
C SER A 115 -12.34 24.40 -17.73
N SER A 116 -11.21 24.60 -18.42
CA SER A 116 -9.92 24.04 -18.01
C SER A 116 -9.52 24.48 -16.60
N VAL A 117 -9.90 25.68 -16.18
CA VAL A 117 -9.60 26.22 -14.85
C VAL A 117 -10.28 25.39 -13.76
N ALA A 118 -11.53 24.98 -13.97
CA ALA A 118 -12.26 24.15 -13.01
C ALA A 118 -11.65 22.75 -12.89
N PHE A 119 -11.28 22.12 -14.02
CA PHE A 119 -10.62 20.81 -14.00
C PHE A 119 -9.22 20.87 -13.39
N ALA A 120 -8.42 21.89 -13.71
CA ALA A 120 -7.11 22.09 -13.09
C ALA A 120 -7.23 22.37 -11.58
N GLY A 121 -8.21 23.18 -11.18
CA GLY A 121 -8.51 23.45 -9.77
C GLY A 121 -8.95 22.20 -9.02
N LEU A 122 -9.76 21.33 -9.65
CA LEU A 122 -10.16 20.05 -9.07
C LEU A 122 -8.95 19.12 -8.87
N VAL A 123 -8.06 19.02 -9.86
CA VAL A 123 -6.82 18.25 -9.75
C VAL A 123 -5.96 18.77 -8.59
N TYR A 124 -5.77 20.09 -8.52
CA TYR A 124 -5.02 20.72 -7.43
C TYR A 124 -5.66 20.40 -6.07
N ALA A 125 -6.96 20.63 -5.92
CA ALA A 125 -7.69 20.42 -4.68
C ALA A 125 -7.61 18.96 -4.20
N VAL A 126 -7.86 17.99 -5.08
CA VAL A 126 -7.83 16.56 -4.71
C VAL A 126 -6.44 16.11 -4.26
N GLN A 127 -5.37 16.73 -4.78
CA GLN A 127 -3.99 16.46 -4.35
C GLN A 127 -3.61 17.10 -3.01
N GLN A 128 -4.37 18.09 -2.53
CA GLN A 128 -4.14 18.72 -1.22
C GLN A 128 -4.90 18.04 -0.08
N LEU A 129 -5.90 17.21 -0.41
CA LEU A 129 -6.73 16.53 0.58
C LEU A 129 -6.04 15.25 1.08
N ASP A 130 -6.50 14.75 2.23
CA ASP A 130 -6.15 13.41 2.65
C ASP A 130 -6.64 12.38 1.61
N VAL A 131 -5.93 11.26 1.51
CA VAL A 131 -6.17 10.24 0.47
C VAL A 131 -7.61 9.70 0.51
N ALA A 132 -8.21 9.56 1.69
CA ALA A 132 -9.56 9.01 1.80
C ALA A 132 -10.61 9.99 1.26
N THR A 133 -10.48 11.27 1.61
CA THR A 133 -11.36 12.33 1.07
C THR A 133 -11.11 12.55 -0.42
N GLY A 134 -9.84 12.61 -0.84
CA GLY A 134 -9.46 12.76 -2.24
C GLY A 134 -10.03 11.63 -3.11
N ALA A 135 -9.98 10.38 -2.66
CA ALA A 135 -10.53 9.24 -3.38
C ALA A 135 -12.07 9.31 -3.53
N LYS A 136 -12.78 9.79 -2.50
CA LYS A 136 -14.24 10.00 -2.57
C LYS A 136 -14.59 11.07 -3.60
N ILE A 137 -13.92 12.21 -3.56
CA ILE A 137 -14.16 13.29 -4.52
C ILE A 137 -13.82 12.83 -5.95
N ALA A 138 -12.69 12.16 -6.13
CA ALA A 138 -12.30 11.58 -7.43
C ALA A 138 -13.38 10.63 -7.96
N LEU A 139 -13.91 9.73 -7.14
CA LEU A 139 -15.01 8.83 -7.51
C LEU A 139 -16.26 9.59 -7.94
N PHE A 140 -16.75 10.51 -7.11
CA PHE A 140 -17.97 11.25 -7.42
C PHE A 140 -17.80 12.13 -8.66
N ALA A 141 -16.64 12.78 -8.82
CA ALA A 141 -16.32 13.55 -10.01
C ALA A 141 -16.23 12.66 -11.26
N SER A 142 -15.59 11.49 -11.19
CA SER A 142 -15.53 10.55 -12.30
C SER A 142 -16.93 10.10 -12.73
N PHE A 143 -17.78 9.73 -11.77
CA PHE A 143 -19.13 9.30 -12.08
C PHE A 143 -19.97 10.45 -12.66
N ALA A 144 -19.91 11.64 -12.06
CA ALA A 144 -20.65 12.81 -12.53
C ALA A 144 -20.22 13.24 -13.93
N VAL A 145 -18.90 13.29 -14.21
CA VAL A 145 -18.38 13.57 -15.55
C VAL A 145 -18.83 12.50 -16.53
N GLY A 146 -18.76 11.22 -16.15
CA GLY A 146 -19.26 10.11 -16.97
C GLY A 146 -20.72 10.33 -17.39
N VAL A 147 -21.60 10.55 -16.40
CA VAL A 147 -23.04 10.77 -16.61
C VAL A 147 -23.31 11.99 -17.47
N LEU A 148 -22.72 13.14 -17.16
CA LEU A 148 -23.04 14.41 -17.82
C LEU A 148 -22.44 14.52 -19.23
N TYR A 149 -21.32 13.84 -19.49
CA TYR A 149 -20.60 13.91 -20.76
C TYR A 149 -20.75 12.63 -21.60
N PRO A 150 -19.81 11.65 -21.60
CA PRO A 150 -19.82 10.61 -22.62
C PRO A 150 -21.06 9.73 -22.57
N TRP A 151 -21.60 9.46 -21.38
CA TRP A 151 -22.79 8.62 -21.20
C TRP A 151 -24.09 9.33 -21.55
N ASN A 152 -24.21 10.62 -21.22
CA ASN A 152 -25.31 11.45 -21.72
C ASN A 152 -25.30 11.49 -23.25
N ALA A 153 -24.14 11.68 -23.88
CA ALA A 153 -24.04 11.67 -25.34
C ALA A 153 -24.41 10.29 -25.93
N LYS A 154 -24.00 9.18 -25.32
CA LYS A 154 -24.29 7.82 -25.76
C LYS A 154 -25.77 7.45 -25.63
N TRP A 155 -26.34 7.65 -24.44
CA TRP A 155 -27.70 7.20 -24.10
C TRP A 155 -28.74 8.30 -24.23
N ASN A 156 -28.33 9.48 -24.68
CA ASN A 156 -29.18 10.65 -24.86
C ASN A 156 -29.98 11.01 -23.59
N LEU A 157 -29.31 10.99 -22.43
CA LEU A 157 -29.94 11.13 -21.12
C LEU A 157 -30.69 12.47 -20.97
N LEU A 158 -30.17 13.53 -21.59
CA LEU A 158 -30.76 14.87 -21.61
C LEU A 158 -31.54 15.19 -22.91
N LYS A 159 -31.77 14.19 -23.77
CA LYS A 159 -32.60 14.32 -24.99
C LYS A 159 -32.10 15.36 -26.01
N ASN A 160 -30.78 15.55 -26.10
CA ASN A 160 -30.13 16.49 -27.02
C ASN A 160 -29.80 15.88 -28.41
N ASN A 161 -29.97 14.57 -28.59
CA ASN A 161 -29.72 13.83 -29.85
C ASN A 161 -28.36 14.14 -30.49
N LEU A 162 -27.29 14.10 -29.68
CA LEU A 162 -25.94 14.43 -30.13
C LEU A 162 -25.42 13.39 -31.13
N SER A 163 -24.89 13.85 -32.27
CA SER A 163 -24.29 12.96 -33.28
C SER A 163 -22.87 12.55 -32.86
N VAL A 164 -22.78 11.45 -32.12
CA VAL A 164 -21.52 10.85 -31.64
C VAL A 164 -20.71 10.21 -32.79
N LYS A 165 -19.38 10.32 -32.72
CA LYS A 165 -18.43 9.70 -33.65
C LYS A 165 -17.74 8.48 -33.03
N TYR A 166 -18.03 7.30 -33.56
CA TYR A 166 -17.32 6.07 -33.22
C TYR A 166 -16.21 5.76 -34.25
N PRO A 167 -15.08 5.15 -33.83
CA PRO A 167 -14.80 4.58 -32.51
C PRO A 167 -14.30 5.59 -31.46
N MET A 168 -14.04 6.85 -31.83
CA MET A 168 -13.41 7.82 -30.94
C MET A 168 -14.17 8.08 -29.64
N HIS A 169 -15.50 8.05 -29.66
CA HIS A 169 -16.30 8.26 -28.44
C HIS A 169 -16.26 7.09 -27.45
N TYR A 170 -15.80 5.90 -27.86
CA TYR A 170 -15.57 4.81 -26.90
C TYR A 170 -14.49 5.15 -25.86
N VAL A 171 -13.54 6.02 -26.22
CA VAL A 171 -12.42 6.40 -25.34
C VAL A 171 -12.93 7.06 -24.05
N PRO A 172 -13.65 8.19 -24.10
CA PRO A 172 -14.17 8.82 -22.87
C PRO A 172 -15.22 7.94 -22.18
N GLU A 173 -16.02 7.15 -22.91
CA GLU A 173 -16.98 6.22 -22.28
C GLU A 173 -16.30 5.18 -21.38
N ALA A 174 -15.31 4.47 -21.92
CA ALA A 174 -14.61 3.41 -21.23
C ALA A 174 -13.73 3.98 -20.11
N LEU A 175 -13.06 5.11 -20.37
CA LEU A 175 -12.21 5.77 -19.38
C LEU A 175 -13.01 6.18 -18.14
N MET A 176 -14.16 6.83 -18.32
CA MET A 176 -14.99 7.25 -17.19
C MET A 176 -15.63 6.07 -16.46
N ALA A 177 -15.93 4.97 -17.17
CA ALA A 177 -16.42 3.73 -16.56
C ALA A 177 -15.34 3.10 -15.68
N LEU A 178 -14.13 2.96 -16.20
CA LEU A 178 -12.99 2.40 -15.46
C LEU A 178 -12.65 3.25 -14.24
N LEU A 179 -12.59 4.58 -14.37
CA LEU A 179 -12.33 5.46 -13.22
C LEU A 179 -13.43 5.40 -12.16
N SER A 180 -14.70 5.26 -12.56
CA SER A 180 -15.81 5.13 -11.62
C SER A 180 -15.78 3.80 -10.89
N LEU A 181 -15.52 2.70 -11.60
CA LEU A 181 -15.41 1.36 -11.00
C LEU A 181 -14.18 1.23 -10.10
N ALA A 182 -13.04 1.76 -10.54
CA ALA A 182 -11.81 1.81 -9.75
C ALA A 182 -12.01 2.61 -8.46
N GLY A 183 -12.67 3.78 -8.55
CA GLY A 183 -12.99 4.57 -7.37
C GLY A 183 -13.93 3.86 -6.41
N ALA A 184 -14.98 3.21 -6.93
CA ALA A 184 -15.91 2.43 -6.11
C ALA A 184 -15.19 1.28 -5.38
N TYR A 185 -14.28 0.60 -6.07
CA TYR A 185 -13.42 -0.42 -5.48
C TYR A 185 -12.53 0.15 -4.37
N CYS A 186 -11.85 1.28 -4.61
CA CYS A 186 -10.97 1.86 -3.59
C CYS A 186 -11.71 2.40 -2.36
N VAL A 187 -12.92 2.95 -2.56
CA VAL A 187 -13.69 3.64 -1.51
C VAL A 187 -14.57 2.68 -0.70
N TYR A 188 -15.14 1.65 -1.32
CA TYR A 188 -16.16 0.81 -0.68
C TYR A 188 -15.78 -0.67 -0.52
N LEU A 189 -14.72 -1.14 -1.18
CA LEU A 189 -14.25 -2.53 -1.11
C LEU A 189 -12.84 -2.58 -0.48
#